data_AF-A0A651FQ56-F1
#
_entry.id   AF-A0A651FQ56-F1
#
_cell.length_a   1.000
_cell.length_b   1.000
_cell.length_c   1.000
_cell.angle_alpha   90.00
_cell.angle_beta   90.00
_cell.angle_gamma   90.00
#
_symmetry.space_group_name_H-M   'P 1'
#
loop_
_entity.id
_entity.type
_entity.pdbx_description
1 polymer ?
#
loop_
_entity_poly.entity_id
_entity_poly.type
_entity_poly.pdbx_seq_one_letter_code
_entity_poly.pdbx_strand_id
1 'polypeptide(L)'
;MSEQHHIPQDEQELKQALEEHDSWFRHDPDEPHHQDSHGDFNPAIVMGFLGATIVGTLGVAIILFPWFTRSIQNLAMEQREQNPGILQEQIGRVAEWDAALRGEPRWLDEQANIIAIPIDLAIDQVVQRYNN
;
A
#
# COMPACT_ATOMS: atom_id res chain seq x y z
N MET A 1 -0.46 24.59 33.22
CA MET A 1 -1.63 25.43 33.53
C MET A 1 -2.63 25.19 32.40
N SER A 2 -3.81 24.65 32.70
CA SER A 2 -4.82 24.39 31.69
C SER A 2 -5.54 25.70 31.40
N GLU A 3 -5.38 26.25 30.20
CA GLU A 3 -6.25 27.33 29.74
C GLU A 3 -7.67 26.75 29.65
N GLN A 4 -8.58 27.32 30.43
CA GLN A 4 -10.00 26.98 30.33
C GLN A 4 -10.52 27.64 29.05
N HIS A 5 -10.76 26.84 28.01
CA HIS A 5 -11.52 27.29 26.84
C HIS A 5 -12.94 27.64 27.29
N HIS A 6 -13.19 28.93 27.50
CA HIS A 6 -14.53 29.44 27.71
C HIS A 6 -15.30 29.34 26.40
N ILE A 7 -16.33 28.51 26.38
CA ILE A 7 -17.27 28.43 25.25
C ILE A 7 -18.37 29.44 25.54
N PRO A 8 -18.55 30.48 24.69
CA PRO A 8 -19.58 31.50 24.90
C PRO A 8 -20.97 30.87 24.89
N GLN A 9 -21.82 31.26 25.84
CA GLN A 9 -23.12 30.61 26.07
C GLN A 9 -24.30 31.36 25.46
N ASP A 10 -24.10 32.59 24.99
CA ASP A 10 -25.13 33.37 24.30
C ASP A 10 -24.58 34.19 23.12
N GLU A 11 -25.50 34.79 22.36
CA GLU A 11 -25.17 35.55 21.14
C GLU A 11 -24.36 36.83 21.44
N GLN A 12 -24.50 37.41 22.64
CA GLN A 12 -23.75 38.60 23.03
C GLN A 12 -22.31 38.23 23.42
N GLU A 13 -22.12 37.19 24.22
CA GLU A 13 -20.80 36.63 24.53
C GLU A 13 -20.11 36.10 23.27
N LEU A 14 -20.85 35.49 22.34
CA LEU A 14 -20.28 35.04 21.06
C LEU A 14 -19.82 36.22 20.21
N LYS A 15 -20.59 37.31 20.14
CA LYS A 15 -20.19 38.53 19.43
C LYS A 15 -18.98 39.19 20.08
N GLN A 16 -18.93 39.24 21.40
CA GLN A 16 -17.81 39.80 22.14
C GLN A 16 -16.56 38.95 22.01
N ALA A 17 -16.68 37.62 22.08
CA ALA A 17 -15.59 36.69 21.81
C ALA A 17 -15.09 36.81 20.35
N LEU A 18 -15.99 36.90 19.37
CA LEU A 18 -15.64 37.17 17.96
C LEU A 18 -14.98 38.54 17.76
N GLU A 19 -15.26 39.51 18.65
CA GLU A 19 -14.58 40.82 18.73
C GLU A 19 -13.20 40.77 19.35
N GLU A 20 -12.98 39.88 20.30
CA GLU A 20 -11.67 39.66 20.92
C GLU A 20 -10.78 38.66 20.16
N HIS A 21 -11.35 37.80 19.31
CA HIS A 21 -10.60 36.86 18.48
C HIS A 21 -9.88 37.55 17.31
N ASP A 22 -8.55 37.38 17.31
CA ASP A 22 -7.53 37.79 16.34
C ASP A 22 -7.99 38.66 15.16
N SER A 23 -7.59 39.93 15.20
CA SER A 23 -7.69 40.86 14.07
C SER A 23 -7.02 40.34 12.78
N TRP A 24 -6.17 39.31 12.89
CA TRP A 24 -5.61 38.57 11.76
C TRP A 24 -6.68 37.93 10.85
N PHE A 25 -7.84 37.54 11.39
CA PHE A 25 -8.93 36.91 10.61
C PHE A 25 -10.05 37.87 10.22
N ARG A 26 -9.97 39.15 10.63
CA ARG A 26 -10.97 40.16 10.30
C ARG A 26 -10.56 40.84 9.00
N HIS A 27 -11.36 40.61 7.96
CA HIS A 27 -11.31 41.44 6.76
C HIS A 27 -11.66 42.88 7.12
N ASP A 28 -10.89 43.84 6.61
CA ASP A 28 -11.25 45.24 6.70
C ASP A 28 -12.62 45.43 6.02
N PRO A 29 -13.63 46.05 6.65
CA PRO A 29 -14.92 46.30 5.99
C PRO A 29 -14.80 47.17 4.72
N ASP A 30 -13.69 47.90 4.56
CA ASP A 30 -13.37 48.67 3.36
C ASP A 30 -12.42 47.93 2.41
N GLU A 31 -12.13 46.63 2.62
CA GLU A 31 -11.32 45.84 1.69
C GLU A 31 -12.04 45.75 0.33
N PRO A 32 -11.47 46.32 -0.76
CA PRO A 32 -12.11 46.32 -2.08
C PRO A 32 -12.21 44.91 -2.69
N HIS A 33 -11.60 43.93 -2.03
CA HIS A 33 -11.56 42.53 -2.41
C HIS A 33 -12.03 41.70 -1.22
N HIS A 34 -13.31 41.83 -0.87
CA HIS A 34 -14.02 40.69 -0.29
C HIS A 34 -13.68 39.45 -1.14
N GLN A 35 -13.48 38.33 -0.47
CA GLN A 35 -12.98 37.04 -0.97
C GLN A 35 -13.82 36.37 -2.11
N ASP A 36 -14.33 37.14 -3.07
CA ASP A 36 -15.10 36.69 -4.23
C ASP A 36 -14.33 35.64 -5.07
N SER A 37 -12.99 35.62 -4.98
CA SER A 37 -12.15 34.68 -5.71
C SER A 37 -12.03 33.28 -5.09
N HIS A 38 -12.59 33.02 -3.90
CA HIS A 38 -12.58 31.67 -3.31
C HIS A 38 -13.69 30.74 -3.85
N GLY A 39 -14.61 31.24 -4.68
CA GLY A 39 -15.77 30.50 -5.16
C GLY A 39 -15.81 30.19 -6.66
N ASP A 40 -14.93 30.78 -7.47
CA ASP A 40 -14.97 30.59 -8.93
C ASP A 40 -14.40 29.23 -9.34
N PHE A 41 -15.23 28.21 -9.17
CA PHE A 41 -14.98 26.85 -9.66
C PHE A 41 -15.07 26.85 -11.20
N ASN A 42 -13.94 26.57 -11.86
CA ASN A 42 -13.89 26.34 -13.30
C ASN A 42 -13.81 24.83 -13.60
N PRO A 43 -14.93 24.16 -13.96
CA PRO A 43 -14.95 22.73 -14.20
C PRO A 43 -14.00 22.30 -15.31
N ALA A 44 -13.80 23.14 -16.33
CA ALA A 44 -12.95 22.81 -17.46
C ALA A 44 -11.47 22.73 -17.06
N ILE A 45 -11.01 23.64 -16.19
CA ILE A 45 -9.63 23.61 -15.66
C ILE A 45 -9.43 22.37 -14.79
N VAL A 46 -10.37 22.08 -13.91
CA VAL A 46 -10.30 20.91 -13.01
C VAL A 46 -10.26 19.60 -13.82
N MET A 47 -11.17 19.46 -14.79
CA MET A 47 -11.21 18.28 -15.66
C MET A 47 -9.98 18.17 -16.56
N GLY A 48 -9.47 19.29 -17.07
CA GLY A 48 -8.24 19.33 -17.86
C GLY A 48 -7.02 18.89 -17.04
N PHE A 49 -6.88 19.40 -15.81
CA PHE A 49 -5.81 19.00 -14.90
C PHE A 49 -5.88 17.53 -14.52
N LEU A 50 -7.07 17.02 -14.16
CA LEU A 50 -7.29 15.60 -13.87
C LEU A 50 -6.93 14.72 -15.07
N GLY A 51 -7.41 15.07 -16.27
CA GLY A 51 -7.11 14.35 -17.50
C GLY A 51 -5.61 14.32 -17.80
N ALA A 52 -4.94 15.48 -17.73
CA ALA A 52 -3.50 15.58 -17.93
C ALA A 52 -2.71 14.75 -16.92
N THR A 53 -3.14 14.75 -15.65
CA THR A 53 -2.50 13.97 -14.58
C THR A 53 -2.63 12.47 -14.82
N ILE A 54 -3.82 12.00 -15.22
CA ILE A 54 -4.07 10.59 -15.54
C ILE A 54 -3.20 10.17 -16.73
N VAL A 55 -3.23 10.93 -17.82
CA VAL A 55 -2.45 10.63 -19.03
C VAL A 55 -0.95 10.64 -18.73
N GLY A 56 -0.47 11.65 -17.98
CA GLY A 56 0.92 11.74 -17.57
C GLY A 56 1.36 10.55 -16.72
N THR A 57 0.56 10.17 -15.73
CA THR A 57 0.85 9.02 -14.85
C THR A 57 0.86 7.71 -15.64
N LEU A 58 -0.10 7.50 -16.54
CA LEU A 58 -0.14 6.33 -17.41
C LEU A 58 1.06 6.30 -18.36
N GLY A 59 1.45 7.43 -18.93
CA GLY A 59 2.64 7.53 -19.79
C GLY A 59 3.92 7.13 -19.05
N VAL A 60 4.10 7.64 -17.82
CA VAL A 60 5.23 7.26 -16.96
C VAL A 60 5.19 5.76 -16.64
N ALA A 61 4.03 5.21 -16.29
CA ALA A 61 3.88 3.78 -16.01
C ALA A 61 4.22 2.91 -17.24
N ILE A 62 3.76 3.30 -18.44
CA ILE A 62 4.05 2.59 -19.70
C ILE A 62 5.55 2.56 -20.00
N ILE A 63 6.30 3.59 -19.61
CA ILE A 63 7.75 3.65 -19.81
C ILE A 63 8.49 2.85 -18.72
N LEU A 64 8.15 3.07 -17.45
CA LEU A 64 8.86 2.47 -16.31
C LEU A 64 8.56 0.98 -16.13
N PHE A 65 7.32 0.54 -16.38
CA PHE A 65 6.93 -0.86 -16.21
C PHE A 65 7.76 -1.84 -17.05
N PRO A 66 7.93 -1.66 -18.37
CA PRO A 66 8.77 -2.55 -19.17
C PRO A 66 10.25 -2.43 -18.82
N TRP A 67 10.74 -1.23 -18.45
CA TRP A 67 12.11 -1.04 -17.99
C TRP A 67 12.38 -1.83 -16.70
N PHE A 68 11.49 -1.71 -15.72
CA PHE A 68 11.58 -2.41 -14.44
C PHE A 68 11.49 -3.94 -14.64
N THR A 69 10.53 -4.40 -15.45
CA THR A 69 10.37 -5.82 -15.76
C THR A 69 11.63 -6.39 -16.41
N ARG A 70 12.22 -5.69 -17.38
CA ARG A 70 13.50 -6.09 -17.99
C ARG A 70 14.64 -6.10 -16.97
N SER A 71 14.71 -5.12 -16.08
CA SER A 71 15.74 -5.07 -15.04
C SER A 71 15.66 -6.27 -14.09
N ILE A 72 14.45 -6.66 -13.66
CA ILE A 72 14.26 -7.85 -12.82
C ILE A 72 14.62 -9.13 -13.58
N GLN A 73 14.23 -9.24 -14.85
CA GLN A 73 14.60 -10.39 -15.68
C GLN A 73 16.12 -10.51 -15.86
N ASN A 74 16.81 -9.40 -16.09
CA ASN A 74 18.27 -9.38 -16.23
C ASN A 74 18.96 -9.78 -14.93
N LEU A 75 18.51 -9.25 -13.78
CA LEU A 75 19.01 -9.65 -12.47
C LEU A 75 18.77 -11.13 -12.20
N ALA A 76 17.59 -11.64 -12.55
CA ALA A 76 17.28 -13.06 -12.42
C ALA A 76 18.21 -13.91 -13.29
N MET A 77 18.45 -13.52 -14.55
CA MET A 77 19.38 -14.21 -15.47
C MET A 77 20.81 -14.20 -14.94
N GLU A 78 21.31 -13.05 -14.48
CA GLU A 78 22.64 -12.92 -13.89
C GLU A 78 22.79 -13.82 -12.65
N GLN A 79 21.77 -13.89 -11.79
CA GLN A 79 21.76 -14.84 -10.67
C GLN A 79 21.77 -16.31 -11.13
N ARG A 80 21.09 -16.64 -12.25
CA ARG A 80 21.14 -18.00 -12.82
C ARG A 80 22.53 -18.34 -13.34
N GLU A 81 23.19 -17.39 -13.99
CA GLU A 81 24.55 -17.56 -14.52
C GLU A 81 25.58 -17.71 -13.39
N GLN A 82 25.41 -16.97 -12.29
CA GLN A 82 26.30 -17.04 -11.13
C GLN A 82 26.06 -18.28 -10.26
N ASN A 83 24.82 -18.78 -10.19
CA ASN A 83 24.45 -19.94 -9.35
C ASN A 83 23.58 -20.97 -10.10
N PRO A 84 24.09 -21.60 -11.18
CA PRO A 84 23.31 -22.55 -11.97
C PRO A 84 22.85 -23.77 -11.16
N GLY A 85 23.62 -24.18 -10.14
CA GLY A 85 23.28 -25.32 -9.27
C GLY A 85 22.12 -25.07 -8.32
N ILE A 86 21.94 -23.84 -7.82
CA ILE A 86 20.93 -23.52 -6.80
C ILE A 86 19.52 -23.60 -7.39
N LEU A 87 19.32 -23.13 -8.63
CA LEU A 87 18.02 -23.21 -9.30
C LEU A 87 17.63 -24.65 -9.65
N GLN A 88 18.59 -25.47 -10.10
CA GLN A 88 18.31 -26.86 -10.46
C GLN A 88 18.02 -27.71 -9.20
N GLU A 89 18.73 -27.44 -8.12
CA GLU A 89 18.46 -28.02 -6.80
C GLU A 89 17.12 -27.55 -6.22
N GLN A 90 16.78 -26.26 -6.35
CA GLN A 90 15.47 -25.75 -5.90
C GLN A 90 14.30 -26.29 -6.73
N ILE A 91 14.44 -26.39 -8.06
CA ILE A 91 13.41 -26.97 -8.93
C ILE A 91 13.22 -28.46 -8.60
N GLY A 92 14.32 -29.20 -8.38
CA GLY A 92 14.27 -30.59 -7.93
C GLY A 92 13.55 -30.74 -6.57
N ARG A 93 13.95 -29.94 -5.57
CA ARG A 93 13.34 -29.94 -4.24
C ARG A 93 11.86 -29.56 -4.26
N VAL A 94 11.47 -28.59 -5.09
CA VAL A 94 10.05 -28.19 -5.25
C VAL A 94 9.25 -29.29 -5.94
N ALA A 95 9.80 -29.97 -6.95
CA ALA A 95 9.14 -31.10 -7.60
C ALA A 95 9.01 -32.32 -6.68
N GLU A 96 10.03 -32.61 -5.87
CA GLU A 96 9.99 -33.63 -4.81
C GLU A 96 8.95 -33.28 -3.73
N TRP A 97 8.86 -32.01 -3.33
CA TRP A 97 7.83 -31.51 -2.43
C TRP A 97 6.43 -31.66 -3.01
N ASP A 98 6.24 -31.27 -4.27
CA ASP A 98 4.94 -31.34 -4.93
C ASP A 98 4.51 -32.82 -5.08
N ALA A 99 5.45 -33.73 -5.34
CA ALA A 99 5.20 -35.16 -5.34
C ALA A 99 4.86 -35.72 -3.93
N ALA A 100 5.54 -35.26 -2.89
CA ALA A 100 5.30 -35.73 -1.52
C ALA A 100 4.01 -35.16 -0.90
N LEU A 101 3.63 -33.94 -1.27
CA LEU A 101 2.45 -33.24 -0.75
C LEU A 101 1.19 -33.46 -1.58
N ARG A 102 1.32 -33.69 -2.90
CA ARG A 102 0.19 -33.98 -3.81
C ARG A 102 0.06 -35.44 -4.20
N GLY A 103 0.82 -36.33 -3.57
CA GLY A 103 0.54 -37.77 -3.62
C GLY A 103 -0.88 -38.08 -3.12
N GLU A 104 -1.36 -39.31 -3.36
CA GLU A 104 -2.71 -39.68 -2.92
C GLU A 104 -2.87 -39.48 -1.40
N PRO A 105 -3.94 -38.79 -0.95
CA PRO A 105 -4.20 -38.57 0.47
C PRO A 105 -4.21 -39.91 1.21
N ARG A 106 -3.29 -40.09 2.16
CA ARG A 106 -3.26 -41.30 2.97
C ARG A 106 -4.26 -41.15 4.11
N TRP A 107 -5.43 -41.76 3.95
CA TRP A 107 -6.42 -41.88 5.01
C TRP A 107 -5.86 -42.73 6.15
N LEU A 108 -5.92 -42.21 7.38
CA LEU A 108 -5.63 -42.99 8.59
C LEU A 108 -6.88 -43.70 9.07
N ASP A 109 -8.02 -43.01 8.95
CA ASP A 109 -9.34 -43.54 9.26
C ASP A 109 -10.37 -42.81 8.39
N GLU A 110 -10.96 -43.52 7.44
CA GLU A 110 -11.94 -42.98 6.50
C GLU A 110 -13.31 -42.76 7.16
N GLN A 111 -13.65 -43.55 8.19
CA GLN A 111 -14.93 -43.46 8.90
C GLN A 111 -14.94 -42.29 9.88
N ALA A 112 -13.78 -41.98 10.46
CA ALA A 112 -13.58 -40.81 11.31
C ALA A 112 -13.14 -39.55 10.54
N ASN A 113 -12.99 -39.63 9.22
CA ASN A 113 -12.55 -38.55 8.34
C ASN A 113 -11.16 -37.96 8.72
N ILE A 114 -10.19 -38.83 9.04
CA ILE A 114 -8.84 -38.45 9.49
C ILE A 114 -7.82 -38.73 8.37
N ILE A 115 -7.12 -37.69 7.93
CA ILE A 115 -6.10 -37.74 6.87
C ILE A 115 -4.70 -37.58 7.48
N ALA A 116 -3.74 -38.41 7.08
CA ALA A 116 -2.34 -38.21 7.43
C ALA A 116 -1.73 -37.09 6.56
N ILE A 117 -1.37 -35.99 7.21
CA ILE A 117 -0.51 -34.97 6.63
C ILE A 117 0.92 -35.27 7.11
N PRO A 118 1.92 -35.40 6.22
CA PRO A 118 3.30 -35.67 6.61
C PRO A 118 3.98 -34.41 7.19
N ILE A 119 3.53 -33.97 8.35
CA ILE A 119 4.04 -32.77 9.05
C ILE A 119 5.49 -32.97 9.50
N ASP A 120 5.87 -34.20 9.87
CA ASP A 120 7.23 -34.54 10.31
C ASP A 120 8.27 -34.19 9.23
N LEU A 121 7.94 -34.44 7.96
CA LEU A 121 8.75 -34.07 6.80
C LEU A 121 8.92 -32.56 6.63
N ALA A 122 7.92 -31.77 7.02
CA ALA A 122 8.01 -30.31 7.01
C ALA A 122 8.89 -29.80 8.18
N ILE A 123 8.80 -30.42 9.35
CA ILE A 123 9.57 -30.07 10.55
C ILE A 123 11.06 -30.33 10.33
N ASP A 124 11.43 -31.54 9.87
CA ASP A 124 12.82 -31.94 9.65
C ASP A 124 13.54 -30.99 8.68
N GLN A 125 12.83 -30.45 7.70
CA GLN A 125 13.38 -29.53 6.72
C GLN A 125 13.59 -28.11 7.24
N VAL A 126 12.70 -27.62 8.11
CA VAL A 126 12.93 -26.35 8.81
C VAL A 126 14.20 -26.48 9.66
N VAL A 127 14.32 -27.59 10.39
CA VAL A 127 15.50 -27.87 11.22
C VAL A 127 16.78 -27.94 10.39
N GLN A 128 16.78 -28.64 9.25
CA GLN A 128 17.94 -28.67 8.34
C GLN A 128 18.31 -27.30 7.76
N ARG A 129 17.33 -26.43 7.51
CA ARG A 129 17.58 -25.08 6.97
C ARG A 129 18.20 -24.11 7.99
N TYR A 130 17.95 -24.31 9.28
CA TYR A 130 18.50 -23.47 10.35
C TYR A 130 19.80 -24.02 10.96
N ASN A 131 20.12 -25.29 10.70
CA ASN A 131 21.36 -25.93 11.17
C ASN A 131 22.51 -25.89 10.14
N ASN A 132 22.25 -25.41 8.93
CA ASN A 132 23.25 -25.12 7.89
C ASN A 132 23.40 -23.61 7.70
#